data_AF-A0A3D0U7Q9-F1
#
_entry.id   AF-A0A3D0U7Q9-F1
#
_cell.length_a   1.000
_cell.length_b   1.000
_cell.length_c   1.000
_cell.angle_alpha   90.00
_cell.angle_beta   90.00
_cell.angle_gamma   90.00
#
_symmetry.space_group_name_H-M   'P 1'
#
loop_
_entity.id
_entity.type
_entity.pdbx_description
1 polymer ?
#
loop_
_entity_poly.entity_id
_entity_poly.type
_entity_poly.pdbx_seq_one_letter_code
_entity_poly.pdbx_strand_id
1 'polypeptide(L)'
;YITADDRLMRERADEIVQGLQIIGHLITPDEILIGIEDNKPHAIEAMNRATQETDIEVVVVPTKYPSGGEKQLIRMLTGKEVRSGGIPADVGVVCHNTGTAYAIKRAIMDGEPLISRITTLTGDYVADKGNYEVLLGTPVGWLLQQAGVKATDLHRLIMGGPMMGFAVHNMAVPVVKTTNCLLVPTLEEFPDPAAEQPCIRCGTCAQACPVNLLPQQLYWFAKTKEFDKAAHFNLADCIECGACSYVCPSNIPLVQYYRFAKGEIRTQQQEQAKADHARQRFEARQARLAREEEEKERKRQERAKAAAAKQAQKKAAPAEKPAPTAAITGGDDLAKLQTAAASTMKRYKEAQKALATAEKNGTDNLEALQKKVAQLKEKADQAKAAFTSAKSAQAEDAAPPAATKEDPLAALKQASADDFAAYKAAEQALQEAQANNGADTQALQQRVIELKAKSDASKAAMKAARARQKEEIQQQNAASDPVKAAKMEVAKQQVLLKKATKALQAAKDSDAGATDALQENVSAAEQALQAAEHALKKVEEEHA
;
A
#
# COMPACT_ATOMS: atom_id res chain seq x y z
N TYR A 1 -10.69 13.05 39.88
CA TYR A 1 -11.41 12.49 38.72
C TYR A 1 -11.00 11.05 38.44
N ILE A 2 -9.77 10.77 38.01
CA ILE A 2 -9.36 9.39 37.66
C ILE A 2 -8.89 8.66 38.92
N THR A 3 -9.47 7.49 39.20
CA THR A 3 -9.15 6.68 40.40
C THR A 3 -8.94 5.19 40.09
N ALA A 4 -8.94 4.80 38.81
CA ALA A 4 -8.83 3.39 38.40
C ALA A 4 -7.58 2.73 38.98
N ASP A 5 -6.41 3.37 38.82
CA ASP A 5 -5.14 2.83 39.29
C ASP A 5 -5.04 2.88 40.83
N ASP A 6 -5.66 3.87 41.49
CA ASP A 6 -5.77 3.94 42.95
C ASP A 6 -6.54 2.74 43.51
N ARG A 7 -7.72 2.45 42.94
CA ARG A 7 -8.53 1.29 43.34
C ARG A 7 -7.81 -0.02 43.09
N LEU A 8 -7.13 -0.14 41.94
CA LEU A 8 -6.35 -1.34 41.62
C LEU A 8 -5.26 -1.59 42.68
N MET A 9 -4.49 -0.56 43.05
CA MET A 9 -3.46 -0.67 44.09
C MET A 9 -4.03 -1.03 45.46
N ARG A 10 -5.22 -0.54 45.80
CA ARG A 10 -5.85 -0.81 47.10
C ARG A 10 -6.42 -2.22 47.21
N GLU A 11 -6.99 -2.73 46.12
CA GLU A 11 -7.73 -3.99 46.14
C GLU A 11 -6.88 -5.19 45.70
N ARG A 12 -5.88 -4.98 44.85
CA ARG A 12 -5.09 -6.04 44.21
C ARG A 12 -3.58 -5.80 44.31
N ALA A 13 -3.12 -5.24 45.44
CA ALA A 13 -1.70 -4.93 45.69
C ALA A 13 -0.79 -6.14 45.48
N ASP A 14 -1.14 -7.29 46.07
CA ASP A 14 -0.34 -8.52 45.99
C ASP A 14 -0.19 -9.02 44.54
N GLU A 15 -1.25 -8.91 43.74
CA GLU A 15 -1.22 -9.30 42.32
C GLU A 15 -0.36 -8.35 41.47
N ILE A 16 -0.34 -7.05 41.80
CA ILE A 16 0.58 -6.09 41.17
C ILE A 16 2.03 -6.46 41.51
N VAL A 17 2.32 -6.76 42.77
CA VAL A 17 3.64 -7.16 43.24
C VAL A 17 4.12 -8.44 42.53
N GLN A 18 3.26 -9.45 42.41
CA GLN A 18 3.56 -10.65 41.61
C GLN A 18 3.89 -10.32 40.15
N GLY A 19 3.14 -9.40 39.55
CA GLY A 19 3.41 -8.89 38.21
C GLY A 19 4.78 -8.23 38.10
N LEU A 20 5.14 -7.40 39.08
CA LEU A 20 6.46 -6.76 39.17
C LEU A 20 7.59 -7.77 39.40
N GLN A 21 7.37 -8.82 40.19
CA GLN A 21 8.35 -9.90 40.38
C GLN A 21 8.63 -10.65 39.08
N ILE A 22 7.60 -10.91 38.27
CA ILE A 22 7.78 -11.54 36.95
C ILE A 22 8.59 -10.62 36.02
N ILE A 23 8.27 -9.32 35.98
CA ILE A 23 9.04 -8.34 35.21
C ILE A 23 10.49 -8.28 35.71
N GLY A 24 10.68 -8.28 37.03
CA GLY A 24 11.98 -8.28 37.68
C GLY A 24 12.81 -9.51 37.32
N HIS A 25 12.19 -10.70 37.25
CA HIS A 25 12.86 -11.91 36.80
C HIS A 25 13.29 -11.84 35.33
N LEU A 26 12.49 -11.24 34.45
CA LEU A 26 12.77 -11.15 33.01
C LEU A 26 13.84 -10.11 32.68
N ILE A 27 13.82 -8.97 33.36
CA ILE A 27 14.68 -7.82 33.05
C ILE A 27 15.93 -7.80 33.94
N THR A 28 15.87 -8.42 35.13
CA THR A 28 16.92 -8.40 36.16
C THR A 28 17.40 -6.97 36.47
N PRO A 29 16.50 -6.06 36.88
CA PRO A 29 16.88 -4.68 37.20
C PRO A 29 17.65 -4.60 38.53
N ASP A 30 18.48 -3.56 38.68
CA ASP A 30 19.19 -3.28 39.94
C ASP A 30 18.24 -2.83 41.07
N GLU A 31 17.15 -2.13 40.72
CA GLU A 31 16.15 -1.60 41.66
C GLU A 31 14.75 -1.63 41.03
N ILE A 32 13.70 -1.82 41.85
CA ILE A 32 12.30 -1.74 41.44
C ILE A 32 11.58 -0.74 42.34
N LEU A 33 11.09 0.35 41.74
CA LEU A 33 10.45 1.46 42.45
C LEU A 33 8.98 1.61 42.05
N ILE A 34 8.10 1.81 43.01
CA ILE A 34 6.67 2.12 42.82
C ILE A 34 6.40 3.55 43.29
N GLY A 35 6.23 4.48 42.35
CA GLY A 35 5.86 5.86 42.66
C GLY A 35 4.36 6.02 42.92
N ILE A 36 3.97 6.48 44.11
CA ILE A 36 2.56 6.73 44.46
C ILE A 36 2.39 8.15 45.02
N GLU A 37 1.40 8.89 44.54
CA GLU A 37 1.13 10.25 45.02
C GLU A 37 0.70 10.28 46.49
N ASP A 38 1.18 11.29 47.23
CA ASP A 38 0.93 11.49 48.67
C ASP A 38 -0.56 11.59 49.06
N ASN A 39 -1.43 11.93 48.13
CA ASN A 39 -2.87 11.98 48.34
C ASN A 39 -3.57 10.60 48.31
N LYS A 40 -2.84 9.48 48.21
CA LYS A 40 -3.38 8.10 48.19
C LYS A 40 -2.89 7.26 49.37
N PRO A 41 -3.18 7.65 50.63
CA PRO A 41 -2.65 6.97 51.82
C PRO A 41 -3.04 5.48 51.87
N HIS A 42 -4.26 5.12 51.45
CA HIS A 42 -4.70 3.72 51.43
C HIS A 42 -3.98 2.87 50.38
N ALA A 43 -3.65 3.43 49.21
CA ALA A 43 -2.87 2.71 48.22
C ALA A 43 -1.43 2.53 48.69
N ILE A 44 -0.84 3.57 49.30
CA ILE A 44 0.49 3.50 49.92
C ILE A 44 0.54 2.41 50.98
N GLU A 45 -0.45 2.36 51.87
CA GLU A 45 -0.54 1.34 52.91
C GLU A 45 -0.66 -0.08 52.33
N ALA A 46 -1.54 -0.28 51.35
CA ALA A 46 -1.75 -1.58 50.71
C ALA A 46 -0.49 -2.06 49.96
N MET A 47 0.16 -1.19 49.19
CA MET A 47 1.38 -1.52 48.45
C MET A 47 2.56 -1.75 49.38
N ASN A 48 2.72 -0.97 50.46
CA ASN A 48 3.75 -1.21 51.48
C ASN A 48 3.58 -2.58 52.14
N ARG A 49 2.34 -2.99 52.42
CA ARG A 49 2.04 -4.30 52.98
C ARG A 49 2.40 -5.43 52.02
N ALA A 50 2.05 -5.28 50.74
CA ALA A 50 2.33 -6.28 49.70
C ALA A 50 3.83 -6.40 49.37
N THR A 51 4.65 -5.38 49.69
CA THR A 51 6.08 -5.32 49.36
C THR A 51 7.02 -5.68 50.52
N GLN A 52 6.51 -5.96 51.73
CA GLN A 52 7.33 -6.16 52.95
C GLN A 52 8.41 -7.24 52.83
N GLU A 53 8.17 -8.29 52.04
CA GLU A 53 9.09 -9.42 51.83
C GLU A 53 9.68 -9.43 50.42
N THR A 54 9.85 -8.26 49.80
CA THR A 54 10.35 -8.12 48.43
C THR A 54 11.40 -7.02 48.34
N ASP A 55 12.21 -7.05 47.27
CA ASP A 55 13.18 -5.98 46.95
C ASP A 55 12.53 -4.77 46.24
N ILE A 56 11.21 -4.61 46.35
CA ILE A 56 10.43 -3.57 45.67
C ILE A 56 10.16 -2.44 46.66
N GLU A 57 10.55 -1.20 46.30
CA GLU A 57 10.38 -0.04 47.16
C GLU A 57 9.18 0.82 46.74
N VAL A 58 8.34 1.21 47.70
CA VAL A 58 7.26 2.17 47.49
C VAL A 58 7.75 3.58 47.83
N VAL A 59 7.76 4.46 46.83
CA VAL A 59 8.23 5.84 46.96
C VAL A 59 7.04 6.80 46.85
N VAL A 60 6.85 7.63 47.88
CA VAL A 60 5.79 8.64 47.89
C VAL A 60 6.23 9.89 47.13
N VAL A 61 5.42 10.29 46.14
CA VAL A 61 5.68 11.48 45.30
C VAL A 61 4.67 12.59 45.56
N PRO A 62 5.01 13.87 45.38
CA PRO A 62 4.08 14.97 45.63
C PRO A 62 2.91 14.97 44.63
N THR A 63 1.70 15.26 45.10
CA THR A 63 0.53 15.46 44.23
C THR A 63 0.65 16.78 43.45
N LYS A 64 1.42 16.79 42.35
CA LYS A 64 1.61 17.96 41.50
C LYS A 64 1.55 17.57 40.03
N TYR A 65 0.52 18.02 39.32
CA TYR A 65 0.37 17.73 37.90
C TYR A 65 1.50 18.31 37.03
N PRO A 66 2.10 17.56 36.08
CA PRO A 66 1.90 16.14 35.76
C PRO A 66 3.01 15.23 36.32
N SER A 67 3.04 15.01 37.64
CA SER A 67 3.89 14.05 38.37
C SER A 67 3.84 12.64 37.78
N GLY A 68 2.65 12.19 37.37
CA GLY A 68 2.45 10.85 36.78
C GLY A 68 2.93 10.67 35.34
N GLY A 69 3.51 11.69 34.69
CA GLY A 69 4.09 11.55 33.36
C GLY A 69 5.37 10.72 33.40
N GLU A 70 5.57 9.81 32.44
CA GLU A 70 6.69 8.86 32.41
C GLU A 70 8.06 9.52 32.66
N LYS A 71 8.41 10.56 31.89
CA LYS A 71 9.70 11.26 32.05
C LYS A 71 9.80 12.01 33.39
N GLN A 72 8.69 12.59 33.87
CA GLN A 72 8.65 13.31 35.15
C GLN A 72 8.82 12.34 36.32
N LEU A 73 8.15 11.19 36.26
CA LEU A 73 8.21 10.16 37.28
C LEU A 73 9.62 9.56 37.38
N ILE A 74 10.24 9.22 36.24
CA ILE A 74 11.62 8.73 36.20
C ILE A 74 12.57 9.72 36.88
N ARG A 75 12.45 11.01 36.56
CA ARG A 75 13.29 12.05 37.16
C ARG A 75 13.06 12.17 38.68
N MET A 76 11.82 12.12 39.14
CA MET A 76 11.50 12.23 40.57
C MET A 76 12.01 11.02 41.37
N LEU A 77 11.93 9.81 40.80
CA LEU A 77 12.33 8.59 41.49
C LEU A 77 13.84 8.34 41.42
N THR A 78 14.46 8.58 40.25
CA THR A 78 15.85 8.16 39.99
C THR A 78 16.83 9.33 39.83
N GLY A 79 16.33 10.56 39.71
CA GLY A 79 17.14 11.72 39.35
C GLY A 79 17.62 11.75 37.87
N LYS A 80 17.37 10.69 37.08
CA LYS A 80 17.78 10.60 35.68
C LYS A 80 16.83 11.38 34.77
N GLU A 81 17.37 12.09 33.78
CA GLU A 81 16.58 12.80 32.76
C GLU A 81 16.66 12.10 31.40
N VAL A 82 15.49 11.82 30.82
CA VAL A 82 15.38 11.27 29.46
C VAL A 82 15.50 12.41 28.45
N ARG A 83 16.55 12.37 27.63
CA ARG A 83 16.80 13.37 26.56
C ARG A 83 15.62 13.53 25.59
N SER A 84 15.59 14.67 24.90
CA SER A 84 14.69 14.91 23.75
C SER A 84 14.86 13.80 22.71
N GLY A 85 13.74 13.29 22.19
CA GLY A 85 13.71 12.16 21.24
C GLY A 85 14.18 10.80 21.79
N GLY A 86 14.71 10.73 23.01
CA GLY A 86 15.11 9.49 23.67
C GLY A 86 13.94 8.79 24.36
N ILE A 87 14.14 7.50 24.62
CA ILE A 87 13.22 6.63 25.37
C ILE A 87 13.79 6.32 26.76
N PRO A 88 12.98 5.94 27.75
CA PRO A 88 13.46 5.55 29.09
C PRO A 88 14.58 4.51 29.09
N ALA A 89 14.54 3.57 28.14
CA ALA A 89 15.59 2.54 28.00
C ALA A 89 16.98 3.14 27.72
N ASP A 90 17.07 4.34 27.12
CA ASP A 90 18.35 5.04 26.88
C ASP A 90 19.06 5.42 28.19
N VAL A 91 18.33 5.55 29.30
CA VAL A 91 18.87 5.85 30.65
C VAL A 91 18.83 4.63 31.57
N GLY A 92 18.59 3.45 31.00
CA GLY A 92 18.53 2.18 31.74
C GLY A 92 17.29 2.07 32.63
N VAL A 93 16.17 2.69 32.25
CA VAL A 93 14.93 2.63 33.03
C VAL A 93 13.79 2.05 32.19
N VAL A 94 13.00 1.17 32.79
CA VAL A 94 11.75 0.67 32.21
C VAL A 94 10.59 1.14 33.09
N CYS A 95 9.68 1.92 32.52
CA CYS A 95 8.53 2.46 33.24
C CYS A 95 7.25 1.73 32.80
N HIS A 96 6.55 1.12 33.76
CA HIS A 96 5.28 0.45 33.51
C HIS A 96 4.18 0.99 34.43
N ASN A 97 2.97 1.13 33.87
CA ASN A 97 1.80 1.45 34.66
C ASN A 97 1.41 0.24 35.55
N THR A 98 0.82 0.49 36.72
CA THR A 98 0.40 -0.55 37.67
C THR A 98 -0.61 -1.53 37.07
N GLY A 99 -1.54 -1.05 36.24
CA GLY A 99 -2.46 -1.89 35.48
C GLY A 99 -1.77 -2.82 34.49
N THR A 100 -0.58 -2.43 33.98
CA THR A 100 0.22 -3.30 33.11
C THR A 100 0.90 -4.42 33.91
N ALA A 101 1.47 -4.11 35.07
CA ALA A 101 2.04 -5.12 35.97
C ALA A 101 0.98 -6.15 36.40
N TYR A 102 -0.20 -5.68 36.80
CA TYR A 102 -1.34 -6.53 37.11
C TYR A 102 -1.75 -7.43 35.92
N ALA A 103 -1.84 -6.87 34.71
CA ALA A 103 -2.17 -7.66 33.51
C ALA A 103 -1.11 -8.71 33.17
N ILE A 104 0.17 -8.43 33.43
CA ILE A 104 1.27 -9.39 33.21
C ILE A 104 1.13 -10.59 34.16
N LYS A 105 0.80 -10.34 35.44
CA LYS A 105 0.48 -11.42 36.39
C LYS A 105 -0.65 -12.29 35.86
N ARG A 106 -1.78 -11.68 35.45
CA ARG A 106 -2.94 -12.40 34.91
C ARG A 106 -2.56 -13.28 33.72
N ALA A 107 -1.80 -12.73 32.78
CA ALA A 107 -1.41 -13.44 31.56
C ALA A 107 -0.51 -14.65 31.83
N ILE A 108 0.43 -14.53 32.77
CA ILE A 108 1.46 -15.55 32.99
C ILE A 108 1.03 -16.57 34.04
N MET A 109 0.46 -16.12 35.16
CA MET A 109 0.07 -17.01 36.26
C MET A 109 -1.33 -17.61 36.06
N ASP A 110 -2.27 -16.80 35.56
CA ASP A 110 -3.68 -17.21 35.45
C ASP A 110 -4.03 -17.67 34.01
N GLY A 111 -3.12 -17.50 33.04
CA GLY A 111 -3.35 -17.82 31.63
C GLY A 111 -4.36 -16.90 30.95
N GLU A 112 -4.64 -15.72 31.52
CA GLU A 112 -5.68 -14.82 31.05
C GLU A 112 -5.09 -13.61 30.31
N PRO A 113 -5.34 -13.45 28.99
CA PRO A 113 -4.91 -12.26 28.27
C PRO A 113 -5.66 -11.02 28.75
N LEU A 114 -5.20 -9.82 28.35
CA LEU A 114 -5.89 -8.58 28.70
C LEU A 114 -7.27 -8.49 28.03
N ILE A 115 -8.30 -8.94 28.73
CA ILE A 115 -9.71 -8.95 28.28
C ILE A 115 -10.54 -7.84 28.92
N SER A 116 -10.12 -7.31 30.07
CA SER A 116 -10.80 -6.25 30.82
C SER A 116 -9.84 -5.13 31.20
N ARG A 117 -10.39 -3.96 31.56
CA ARG A 117 -9.65 -2.95 32.34
C ARG A 117 -10.55 -2.27 33.35
N ILE A 118 -9.92 -1.76 34.41
CA ILE A 118 -10.58 -0.86 35.36
C ILE A 118 -10.71 0.53 34.71
N THR A 119 -11.95 1.02 34.67
CA THR A 119 -12.35 2.29 34.08
C THR A 119 -13.10 3.12 35.12
N THR A 120 -12.65 4.35 35.38
CA THR A 120 -13.37 5.28 36.24
C THR A 120 -14.54 5.91 35.46
N LEU A 121 -15.78 5.78 35.95
CA LEU A 121 -16.93 6.53 35.47
C LEU A 121 -17.23 7.66 36.46
N THR A 122 -17.22 8.89 35.96
CA THR A 122 -17.36 10.08 36.82
C THR A 122 -17.98 11.25 36.05
N GLY A 123 -18.25 12.36 36.74
CA GLY A 123 -18.98 13.52 36.24
C GLY A 123 -20.45 13.52 36.68
N ASP A 124 -21.04 14.71 36.77
CA ASP A 124 -22.31 14.91 37.46
C ASP A 124 -23.55 14.30 36.80
N TYR A 125 -23.48 13.91 35.53
CA TYR A 125 -24.55 13.14 34.90
C TYR A 125 -24.50 11.63 35.21
N VAL A 126 -23.42 11.15 35.83
CA VAL A 126 -23.30 9.75 36.23
C VAL A 126 -23.97 9.57 37.58
N ALA A 127 -25.04 8.77 37.62
CA ALA A 127 -25.77 8.48 38.86
C ALA A 127 -24.95 7.55 39.76
N ASP A 128 -24.41 6.47 39.19
CA ASP A 128 -23.57 5.51 39.90
C ASP A 128 -22.07 5.73 39.57
N LYS A 129 -21.49 6.76 40.21
CA LYS A 129 -20.07 7.11 40.04
C LYS A 129 -19.19 6.03 40.67
N GLY A 130 -18.21 5.52 39.94
CA GLY A 130 -17.41 4.40 40.45
C GLY A 130 -16.28 3.98 39.53
N ASN A 131 -15.59 2.92 39.94
CA ASN A 131 -14.59 2.25 39.11
C ASN A 131 -15.15 0.89 38.72
N TYR A 132 -15.20 0.63 37.42
CA TYR A 132 -15.82 -0.54 36.84
C TYR A 132 -14.76 -1.37 36.15
N GLU A 133 -14.78 -2.67 36.38
CA GLU A 133 -14.02 -3.61 35.55
C GLU A 133 -14.85 -3.90 34.30
N VAL A 134 -14.34 -3.46 33.14
CA VAL A 134 -15.09 -3.49 31.88
C VAL A 134 -14.32 -4.29 30.85
N LEU A 135 -15.02 -5.16 30.12
CA LEU A 135 -14.46 -5.90 29.00
C LEU A 135 -14.06 -4.95 27.86
N LEU A 136 -12.93 -5.25 27.24
CA LEU A 136 -12.49 -4.53 26.05
C LEU A 136 -13.46 -4.82 24.90
N GLY A 137 -13.86 -3.76 24.19
CA GLY A 137 -14.87 -3.84 23.13
C GLY A 137 -16.28 -3.46 23.58
N THR A 138 -16.57 -3.40 24.88
CA THR A 138 -17.88 -2.93 25.38
C THR A 138 -18.18 -1.52 24.84
N PRO A 139 -19.34 -1.29 24.20
CA PRO A 139 -19.70 0.04 23.73
C PRO A 139 -19.83 1.02 24.90
N VAL A 140 -19.25 2.22 24.76
CA VAL A 140 -19.29 3.24 25.82
C VAL A 140 -20.72 3.59 26.20
N GLY A 141 -21.63 3.72 25.23
CA GLY A 141 -23.04 3.99 25.50
C GLY A 141 -23.73 2.95 26.38
N TRP A 142 -23.39 1.66 26.20
CA TRP A 142 -23.92 0.59 27.05
C TRP A 142 -23.42 0.74 28.49
N LEU A 143 -22.12 1.02 28.67
CA LEU A 143 -21.52 1.22 29.98
C LEU A 143 -22.11 2.44 30.71
N LEU A 144 -22.31 3.55 29.99
CA LEU A 144 -22.93 4.76 30.54
C LEU A 144 -24.37 4.50 30.97
N GLN A 145 -25.13 3.72 30.20
CA GLN A 145 -26.49 3.31 30.58
C GLN A 145 -26.51 2.49 31.88
N GLN A 146 -25.55 1.58 32.08
CA GLN A 146 -25.42 0.83 33.34
C GLN A 146 -25.15 1.74 34.53
N ALA A 147 -24.37 2.81 34.32
CA ALA A 147 -24.06 3.80 35.36
C ALA A 147 -25.17 4.86 35.56
N GLY A 148 -26.33 4.67 34.94
CA GLY A 148 -27.50 5.53 35.10
C GLY A 148 -27.47 6.84 34.30
N VAL A 149 -26.59 6.97 33.31
CA VAL A 149 -26.55 8.14 32.42
C VAL A 149 -27.65 8.01 31.36
N LYS A 150 -28.49 9.04 31.19
CA LYS A 150 -29.47 9.08 30.11
C LYS A 150 -28.85 9.70 28.86
N ALA A 151 -29.19 9.15 27.69
CA ALA A 151 -28.67 9.65 26.41
C ALA A 151 -28.98 11.14 26.15
N THR A 152 -30.08 11.65 26.71
CA THR A 152 -30.50 13.06 26.62
C THR A 152 -29.65 14.02 27.43
N ASP A 153 -28.91 13.50 28.42
CA ASP A 153 -28.24 14.33 29.41
C ASP A 153 -26.82 14.70 28.97
N LEU A 154 -26.33 14.12 27.86
CA LEU A 154 -24.94 14.24 27.44
C LEU A 154 -24.66 15.56 26.71
N HIS A 155 -24.18 16.55 27.46
CA HIS A 155 -23.56 17.75 26.89
C HIS A 155 -22.20 17.44 26.25
N ARG A 156 -21.35 16.72 26.98
CA ARG A 156 -20.00 16.33 26.54
C ARG A 156 -19.63 14.99 27.14
N LEU A 157 -18.99 14.13 26.36
CA LEU A 157 -18.41 12.88 26.81
C LEU A 157 -16.90 12.95 26.61
N ILE A 158 -16.12 12.78 27.68
CA ILE A 158 -14.67 12.86 27.64
C ILE A 158 -14.08 11.49 27.95
N MET A 159 -13.29 10.95 27.04
CA MET A 159 -12.46 9.78 27.32
C MET A 159 -11.11 10.24 27.87
N GLY A 160 -10.81 9.86 29.11
CA GLY A 160 -9.66 10.30 29.89
C GLY A 160 -10.03 11.29 30.99
N GLY A 161 -9.04 12.05 31.45
CA GLY A 161 -9.21 13.08 32.47
C GLY A 161 -9.55 14.46 31.90
N PRO A 162 -9.83 15.45 32.77
CA PRO A 162 -10.25 16.79 32.35
C PRO A 162 -9.18 17.57 31.56
N MET A 163 -7.90 17.22 31.71
CA MET A 163 -6.78 17.91 31.07
C MET A 163 -6.36 17.27 29.75
N MET A 164 -6.02 15.97 29.77
CA MET A 164 -5.50 15.25 28.60
C MET A 164 -6.57 14.53 27.78
N GLY A 165 -7.76 14.34 28.34
CA GLY A 165 -8.85 13.62 27.69
C GLY A 165 -9.32 14.31 26.41
N PHE A 166 -10.05 13.56 25.59
CA PHE A 166 -10.62 14.06 24.34
C PHE A 166 -12.12 13.81 24.31
N ALA A 167 -12.83 14.71 23.61
CA ALA A 167 -14.26 14.57 23.43
C ALA A 167 -14.57 13.40 22.50
N VAL A 168 -15.50 12.55 22.92
CA VAL A 168 -16.03 11.43 22.14
C VAL A 168 -17.37 11.87 21.56
N HIS A 169 -17.50 11.82 20.23
CA HIS A 169 -18.71 12.26 19.54
C HIS A 169 -19.72 11.14 19.27
N ASN A 170 -19.27 9.88 19.33
CA ASN A 170 -20.11 8.71 19.10
C ASN A 170 -20.00 7.75 20.28
N MET A 171 -21.12 7.43 20.93
CA MET A 171 -21.15 6.51 22.09
C MET A 171 -21.02 5.04 21.70
N ALA A 172 -21.10 4.71 20.41
CA ALA A 172 -20.85 3.36 19.91
C ALA A 172 -19.36 2.98 19.90
N VAL A 173 -18.45 3.92 20.22
CA VAL A 173 -17.02 3.60 20.34
C VAL A 173 -16.80 2.57 21.44
N PRO A 174 -15.85 1.64 21.25
CA PRO A 174 -15.56 0.63 22.26
C PRO A 174 -14.72 1.22 23.39
N VAL A 175 -14.90 0.67 24.59
CA VAL A 175 -13.91 0.73 25.66
C VAL A 175 -12.67 -0.05 25.19
N VAL A 176 -11.51 0.58 25.22
CA VAL A 176 -10.23 0.00 24.79
C VAL A 176 -9.22 0.01 25.93
N LYS A 177 -8.07 -0.64 25.72
CA LYS A 177 -7.01 -0.73 26.75
C LYS A 177 -6.52 0.62 27.28
N THR A 178 -6.75 1.72 26.57
CA THR A 178 -6.38 3.08 26.99
C THR A 178 -7.53 3.87 27.65
N THR A 179 -8.75 3.32 27.71
CA THR A 179 -9.93 3.98 28.30
C THR A 179 -9.88 3.90 29.83
N ASN A 180 -9.02 4.70 30.46
CA ASN A 180 -8.87 4.71 31.91
C ASN A 180 -10.01 5.40 32.67
N CYS A 181 -10.67 6.36 32.02
CA CYS A 181 -11.71 7.17 32.60
C CYS A 181 -12.71 7.58 31.51
N LEU A 182 -13.99 7.62 31.87
CA LEU A 182 -15.04 8.29 31.11
C LEU A 182 -15.65 9.35 32.04
N LEU A 183 -15.48 10.61 31.65
CA LEU A 183 -15.98 11.77 32.35
C LEU A 183 -17.20 12.30 31.60
N VAL A 184 -18.34 12.35 32.29
CA VAL A 184 -19.63 12.84 31.78
C VAL A 184 -20.09 14.03 32.61
N PRO A 185 -19.52 15.22 32.37
CA PRO A 185 -19.78 16.37 33.20
C PRO A 185 -21.04 17.12 32.79
N THR A 186 -21.61 17.85 33.75
CA THR A 186 -22.64 18.86 33.47
C THR A 186 -22.04 20.12 32.86
N LEU A 187 -22.88 20.97 32.28
CA LEU A 187 -22.50 22.33 31.85
C LEU A 187 -22.00 23.20 33.00
N GLU A 188 -22.49 22.98 34.21
CA GLU A 188 -22.02 23.70 35.41
C GLU A 188 -20.66 23.19 35.87
N GLU A 189 -20.44 21.87 35.82
CA GLU A 189 -19.17 21.23 36.20
C GLU A 189 -18.05 21.54 35.19
N PHE A 190 -18.36 21.46 33.90
CA PHE A 190 -17.45 21.78 32.79
C PHE A 190 -18.15 22.70 31.79
N PRO A 191 -18.12 24.02 32.05
CA PRO A 191 -18.68 24.99 31.12
C PRO A 191 -17.91 24.99 29.81
N ASP A 192 -18.55 25.51 28.76
CA ASP A 192 -17.87 25.70 27.50
C ASP A 192 -16.66 26.64 27.68
N PRO A 193 -15.54 26.34 26.99
CA PRO A 193 -14.38 27.20 27.03
C PRO A 193 -14.79 28.63 26.65
N ALA A 194 -14.36 29.60 27.45
CA ALA A 194 -14.53 31.00 27.10
C ALA A 194 -13.85 31.28 25.74
N ALA A 195 -14.43 32.20 24.98
CA ALA A 195 -13.94 32.54 23.65
C ALA A 195 -12.45 32.92 23.69
N GLU A 196 -11.67 32.35 22.78
CA GLU A 196 -10.24 32.66 22.64
C GLU A 196 -10.03 34.17 22.49
N GLN A 197 -9.23 34.74 23.39
CA GLN A 197 -8.81 36.14 23.34
C GLN A 197 -7.38 36.25 22.80
N PRO A 198 -6.97 37.43 22.28
CA PRO A 198 -5.60 37.64 21.86
C PRO A 198 -4.58 37.38 22.98
N CYS A 199 -3.43 36.81 22.61
CA CYS A 199 -2.34 36.54 23.54
C CYS A 199 -1.75 37.86 24.08
N ILE A 200 -1.85 38.08 25.40
CA ILE A 200 -1.30 39.26 26.10
C ILE A 200 0.18 39.13 26.49
N ARG A 201 0.83 38.02 26.11
CA ARG A 201 2.25 37.75 26.38
C ARG A 201 2.67 37.76 27.87
N CYS A 202 1.82 37.27 28.76
CA CYS A 202 2.07 37.25 30.20
C CYS A 202 3.18 36.27 30.67
N GLY A 203 3.55 35.27 29.87
CA GLY A 203 4.61 34.29 30.20
C GLY A 203 4.21 33.14 31.13
N THR A 204 3.00 33.15 31.69
CA THR A 204 2.50 32.11 32.63
C THR A 204 2.54 30.70 32.02
N CYS A 205 2.26 30.58 30.72
CA CYS A 205 2.30 29.30 30.03
C CYS A 205 3.71 28.65 30.02
N ALA A 206 4.78 29.45 29.95
CA ALA A 206 6.14 28.96 30.00
C ALA A 206 6.52 28.52 31.41
N GLN A 207 6.12 29.28 32.43
CA GLN A 207 6.34 28.92 33.85
C GLN A 207 5.62 27.63 34.25
N ALA A 208 4.42 27.38 33.70
CA ALA A 208 3.64 26.18 33.97
C ALA A 208 4.09 24.95 33.15
N CYS A 209 5.00 25.10 32.18
CA CYS A 209 5.38 24.01 31.30
C CYS A 209 6.31 23.01 32.03
N PRO A 210 5.91 21.75 32.23
CA PRO A 210 6.70 20.76 32.97
C PRO A 210 7.91 20.22 32.20
N VAL A 211 8.01 20.55 30.91
CA VAL A 211 9.11 20.15 30.02
C VAL A 211 9.91 21.37 29.52
N ASN A 212 9.74 22.53 30.17
CA ASN A 212 10.49 23.76 29.91
C ASN A 212 10.49 24.22 28.43
N LEU A 213 9.38 24.00 27.72
CA LEU A 213 9.19 24.53 26.37
C LEU A 213 8.81 26.02 26.43
N LEU A 214 8.71 26.64 25.25
CA LEU A 214 8.18 28.00 25.07
C LEU A 214 6.79 27.96 24.39
N PRO A 215 5.70 27.65 25.12
CA PRO A 215 4.36 27.52 24.55
C PRO A 215 3.92 28.74 23.74
N GLN A 216 4.28 29.95 24.18
CA GLN A 216 3.95 31.16 23.45
C GLN A 216 4.52 31.16 22.02
N GLN A 217 5.80 30.80 21.84
CA GLN A 217 6.44 30.77 20.53
C GLN A 217 5.85 29.64 19.67
N LEU A 218 5.71 28.45 20.28
CA LEU A 218 5.10 27.29 19.63
C LEU A 218 3.67 27.59 19.15
N TYR A 219 2.90 28.38 19.90
CA TYR A 219 1.55 28.78 19.51
C TYR A 219 1.56 29.64 18.26
N TRP A 220 2.43 30.64 18.19
CA TRP A 220 2.54 31.49 17.01
C TRP A 220 2.93 30.66 15.78
N PHE A 221 3.95 29.80 15.89
CA PHE A 221 4.36 28.92 14.79
C PHE A 221 3.26 27.94 14.37
N ALA A 222 2.55 27.35 15.33
CA ALA A 222 1.43 26.46 15.03
C ALA A 222 0.26 27.20 14.35
N LYS A 223 -0.07 28.41 14.82
CA LYS A 223 -1.17 29.23 14.29
C LYS A 223 -0.87 29.77 12.89
N THR A 224 0.38 30.16 12.61
CA THR A 224 0.81 30.61 11.27
C THR A 224 1.19 29.47 10.32
N LYS A 225 1.09 28.21 10.77
CA LYS A 225 1.49 27.01 10.02
C LYS A 225 2.97 26.98 9.64
N GLU A 226 3.83 27.62 10.43
CA GLU A 226 5.28 27.58 10.30
C GLU A 226 5.86 26.34 11.01
N PHE A 227 5.51 25.16 10.48
CA PHE A 227 5.79 23.88 11.13
C PHE A 227 7.29 23.57 11.28
N ASP A 228 8.13 24.03 10.35
CA ASP A 228 9.59 23.88 10.45
C ASP A 228 10.15 24.59 11.69
N LYS A 229 9.65 25.80 11.98
CA LYS A 229 10.02 26.54 13.19
C LYS A 229 9.47 25.86 14.43
N ALA A 230 8.22 25.38 14.39
CA ALA A 230 7.66 24.63 15.50
C ALA A 230 8.49 23.37 15.83
N ALA A 231 8.95 22.64 14.80
CA ALA A 231 9.84 21.51 14.96
C ALA A 231 11.21 21.93 15.53
N HIS A 232 11.80 23.02 15.04
CA HIS A 232 13.06 23.55 15.55
C HIS A 232 12.98 23.97 17.03
N PHE A 233 11.80 24.43 17.49
CA PHE A 233 11.51 24.73 18.89
C PHE A 233 11.04 23.51 19.70
N ASN A 234 11.37 22.30 19.23
CA ASN A 234 11.13 21.03 19.92
C ASN A 234 9.65 20.78 20.23
N LEU A 235 8.73 21.13 19.32
CA LEU A 235 7.31 20.82 19.47
C LEU A 235 7.06 19.32 19.73
N ALA A 236 7.91 18.44 19.21
CA ALA A 236 7.84 16.99 19.42
C ALA A 236 7.91 16.60 20.91
N ASP A 237 8.63 17.36 21.74
CA ASP A 237 8.77 17.10 23.18
C ASP A 237 7.55 17.54 24.00
N CYS A 238 6.61 18.27 23.42
CA CYS A 238 5.38 18.64 24.11
C CYS A 238 4.60 17.39 24.50
N ILE A 239 4.35 17.16 25.79
CA ILE A 239 3.61 15.98 26.26
C ILE A 239 2.08 16.17 26.25
N GLU A 240 1.58 17.27 25.68
CA GLU A 240 0.14 17.56 25.54
C GLU A 240 -0.63 17.54 26.87
N CYS A 241 0.04 17.90 27.98
CA CYS A 241 -0.53 17.86 29.32
C CYS A 241 -1.57 18.96 29.59
N GLY A 242 -1.68 20.00 28.77
CA GLY A 242 -2.71 21.04 28.97
C GLY A 242 -2.41 22.06 30.08
N ALA A 243 -1.32 21.92 30.83
CA ALA A 243 -0.96 22.86 31.90
C ALA A 243 -0.88 24.31 31.38
N CYS A 244 -0.28 24.51 30.20
CA CYS A 244 -0.17 25.82 29.57
C CYS A 244 -1.53 26.40 29.13
N SER A 245 -2.47 25.56 28.67
CA SER A 245 -3.81 26.00 28.27
C SER A 245 -4.64 26.40 29.48
N TYR A 246 -4.54 25.64 30.56
CA TYR A 246 -5.29 25.88 31.79
C TYR A 246 -4.93 27.22 32.47
N VAL A 247 -3.63 27.55 32.52
CA VAL A 247 -3.17 28.81 33.15
C VAL A 247 -3.28 30.04 32.25
N CYS A 248 -3.76 29.90 31.01
CA CYS A 248 -3.77 30.99 30.04
C CYS A 248 -4.93 31.97 30.32
N PRO A 249 -4.65 33.24 30.69
CA PRO A 249 -5.72 34.20 30.98
C PRO A 249 -6.53 34.57 29.72
N SER A 250 -5.96 34.37 28.53
CA SER A 250 -6.63 34.61 27.25
C SER A 250 -7.46 33.41 26.75
N ASN A 251 -7.60 32.33 27.55
CA ASN A 251 -8.34 31.11 27.16
C ASN A 251 -7.90 30.49 25.82
N ILE A 252 -6.61 30.59 25.48
CA ILE A 252 -6.08 30.05 24.23
C ILE A 252 -5.95 28.52 24.35
N PRO A 253 -6.55 27.73 23.44
CA PRO A 253 -6.46 26.28 23.46
C PRO A 253 -5.12 25.78 22.91
N LEU A 254 -4.01 26.18 23.53
CA LEU A 254 -2.62 25.91 23.11
C LEU A 254 -2.38 24.45 22.71
N VAL A 255 -2.85 23.48 23.51
CA VAL A 255 -2.66 22.04 23.20
C VAL A 255 -3.35 21.61 21.90
N GLN A 256 -4.50 22.19 21.56
CA GLN A 256 -5.17 21.85 20.29
C GLN A 256 -4.35 22.33 19.09
N TYR A 257 -3.76 23.53 19.17
CA TYR A 257 -2.82 24.02 18.16
C TYR A 257 -1.58 23.12 18.04
N TYR A 258 -1.05 22.62 19.16
CA TYR A 258 0.10 21.73 19.15
C TYR A 258 -0.23 20.35 18.57
N ARG A 259 -1.38 19.78 18.93
CA ARG A 259 -1.87 18.52 18.35
C ARG A 259 -2.04 18.63 16.85
N PHE A 260 -2.66 19.73 16.39
CA PHE A 260 -2.77 20.04 14.97
C PHE A 260 -1.39 20.13 14.30
N ALA A 261 -0.49 20.96 14.83
CA ALA A 261 0.83 21.15 14.25
C ALA A 261 1.67 19.85 14.23
N LYS A 262 1.62 19.04 15.28
CA LYS A 262 2.27 17.72 15.30
C LYS A 262 1.67 16.76 14.25
N GLY A 263 0.35 16.77 14.10
CA GLY A 263 -0.35 16.01 13.07
C GLY A 263 0.14 16.38 11.67
N GLU A 264 0.20 17.68 11.37
CA GLU A 264 0.68 18.20 10.09
C GLU A 264 2.16 17.84 9.84
N ILE A 265 3.04 18.04 10.83
CA ILE A 265 4.46 17.64 10.73
C ILE A 265 4.57 16.15 10.43
N ARG A 266 3.80 15.31 11.11
CA ARG A 266 3.81 13.86 10.89
C ARG A 266 3.36 13.50 9.47
N THR A 267 2.32 14.16 8.96
CA THR A 267 1.84 13.96 7.59
C THR A 267 2.92 14.36 6.58
N GLN A 268 3.54 15.53 6.74
CA GLN A 268 4.63 16.00 5.89
C GLN A 268 5.83 15.05 5.89
N GLN A 269 6.22 14.54 7.07
CA GLN A 269 7.30 13.56 7.18
C GLN A 269 6.96 12.24 6.48
N GLN A 270 5.71 11.77 6.56
CA GLN A 270 5.27 10.56 5.86
C GLN A 270 5.27 10.76 4.34
N GLU A 271 4.84 11.92 3.86
CA GLU A 271 4.87 12.27 2.43
C GLU A 271 6.30 12.38 1.92
N GLN A 272 7.17 13.04 2.67
CA GLN A 272 8.60 13.15 2.37
C GLN A 272 9.26 11.76 2.32
N ALA A 273 9.01 10.90 3.30
CA ALA A 273 9.54 9.53 3.30
C ALA A 273 9.05 8.71 2.10
N LYS A 274 7.78 8.85 1.71
CA LYS A 274 7.23 8.22 0.49
C LYS A 274 7.89 8.76 -0.77
N ALA A 275 8.13 10.07 -0.86
CA ALA A 275 8.80 10.72 -1.97
C ALA A 275 10.26 10.28 -2.09
N ASP A 276 10.99 10.25 -0.97
CA ASP A 276 12.37 9.77 -0.91
C ASP A 276 12.48 8.30 -1.31
N HIS A 277 11.59 7.44 -0.81
CA HIS A 277 11.54 6.04 -1.23
C HIS A 277 11.19 5.89 -2.73
N ALA A 278 10.31 6.74 -3.27
CA ALA A 278 10.04 6.76 -4.71
C ALA A 278 11.26 7.20 -5.52
N ARG A 279 11.99 8.23 -5.07
CA ARG A 279 13.23 8.70 -5.70
C ARG A 279 14.30 7.62 -5.70
N GLN A 280 14.54 6.97 -4.57
CA GLN A 280 15.51 5.85 -4.46
C GLN A 280 15.19 4.72 -5.45
N ARG A 281 13.90 4.34 -5.60
CA ARG A 281 13.49 3.33 -6.59
C ARG A 281 13.72 3.78 -8.02
N PHE A 282 13.49 5.05 -8.32
CA PHE A 282 13.72 5.62 -9.65
C PHE A 282 15.21 5.64 -10.00
N GLU A 283 16.05 6.14 -9.09
CA GLU A 283 17.52 6.16 -9.23
C GLU A 283 18.08 4.75 -9.38
N ALA A 284 17.63 3.79 -8.56
CA ALA A 284 18.04 2.38 -8.68
C ALA A 284 17.65 1.77 -10.03
N ARG A 285 16.47 2.12 -10.58
CA ARG A 285 16.04 1.68 -11.90
C ARG A 285 16.89 2.32 -13.01
N GLN A 286 17.18 3.62 -12.93
CA GLN A 286 18.05 4.29 -13.90
C GLN A 286 19.46 3.70 -13.88
N ALA A 287 20.05 3.49 -12.70
CA ALA A 287 21.35 2.85 -12.55
C ALA A 287 21.38 1.44 -13.14
N ARG A 288 20.31 0.66 -12.98
CA ARG A 288 20.19 -0.66 -13.62
C ARG A 288 20.16 -0.56 -15.15
N LEU A 289 19.34 0.33 -15.70
CA LEU A 289 19.24 0.53 -17.15
C LEU A 289 20.56 1.01 -17.76
N ALA A 290 21.27 1.93 -17.09
CA ALA A 290 22.59 2.40 -17.50
C ALA A 290 23.61 1.26 -17.53
N ARG A 291 23.67 0.41 -16.50
CA ARG A 291 24.55 -0.77 -16.49
C ARG A 291 24.23 -1.76 -17.62
N GLU A 292 22.96 -2.00 -17.90
CA GLU A 292 22.54 -2.86 -19.01
C GLU A 292 22.92 -2.27 -20.37
N GLU A 293 22.86 -0.95 -20.52
CA GLU A 293 23.26 -0.24 -21.74
C GLU A 293 24.79 -0.27 -21.92
N GLU A 294 25.56 0.05 -20.88
CA GLU A 294 27.03 -0.05 -20.86
C GLU A 294 27.50 -1.47 -21.17
N GLU A 295 26.84 -2.51 -20.62
CA GLU A 295 27.18 -3.90 -20.92
C GLU A 295 26.87 -4.25 -22.39
N LYS A 296 25.74 -3.76 -22.93
CA LYS A 296 25.39 -3.93 -24.35
C LYS A 296 26.38 -3.21 -25.26
N GLU A 297 26.80 -2.00 -24.91
CA GLU A 297 27.81 -1.24 -25.65
C GLU A 297 29.17 -1.92 -25.60
N ARG A 298 29.63 -2.38 -24.42
CA ARG A 298 30.87 -3.15 -24.27
C ARG A 298 30.85 -4.40 -25.15
N LYS A 299 29.76 -5.18 -25.10
CA LYS A 299 29.56 -6.36 -25.97
C LYS A 299 29.56 -5.98 -27.46
N ARG A 300 28.98 -4.84 -27.85
CA ARG A 300 29.02 -4.35 -29.24
C ARG A 300 30.44 -3.96 -29.67
N GLN A 301 31.18 -3.25 -28.83
CA GLN A 301 32.56 -2.85 -29.10
C GLN A 301 33.49 -4.08 -29.20
N GLU A 302 33.34 -5.06 -28.31
CA GLU A 302 34.07 -6.33 -28.38
C GLU A 302 33.78 -7.09 -29.68
N ARG A 303 32.49 -7.19 -30.07
CA ARG A 303 32.09 -7.79 -31.35
C ARG A 303 32.67 -7.03 -32.56
N ALA A 304 32.66 -5.70 -32.54
CA ALA A 304 33.22 -4.88 -33.60
C ALA A 304 34.75 -5.05 -33.72
N LYS A 305 35.47 -5.05 -32.59
CA LYS A 305 36.92 -5.33 -32.55
C LYS A 305 37.23 -6.74 -33.06
N ALA A 306 36.47 -7.75 -32.64
CA ALA A 306 36.63 -9.12 -33.13
C ALA A 306 36.34 -9.26 -34.63
N ALA A 307 35.32 -8.55 -35.15
CA ALA A 307 35.01 -8.53 -36.58
C ALA A 307 36.11 -7.83 -37.40
N ALA A 308 36.64 -6.70 -36.90
CA ALA A 308 37.75 -5.99 -37.52
C ALA A 308 39.04 -6.83 -37.54
N ALA A 309 39.36 -7.53 -36.44
CA ALA A 309 40.49 -8.45 -36.37
C ALA A 309 40.34 -9.61 -37.38
N LYS A 310 39.14 -10.21 -37.49
CA LYS A 310 38.85 -11.24 -38.49
C LYS A 310 38.97 -10.72 -39.93
N GLN A 311 38.56 -9.48 -40.21
CA GLN A 311 38.73 -8.86 -41.53
C GLN A 311 40.19 -8.54 -41.84
N ALA A 312 40.97 -8.09 -40.85
CA ALA A 312 42.41 -7.86 -41.00
C ALA A 312 43.16 -9.17 -41.30
N GLN A 313 42.82 -10.26 -40.59
CA GLN A 313 43.35 -11.59 -40.89
C GLN A 313 42.96 -12.08 -42.29
N LYS A 314 41.71 -11.84 -42.74
CA LYS A 314 41.29 -12.17 -44.12
C LYS A 314 41.96 -11.33 -45.20
N LYS A 315 42.33 -10.08 -44.93
CA LYS A 315 43.09 -9.22 -45.86
C LYS A 315 44.59 -9.53 -45.87
N ALA A 316 45.12 -10.13 -44.81
CA ALA A 316 46.52 -10.57 -44.72
C ALA A 316 46.76 -11.97 -45.31
N ALA A 317 45.71 -12.71 -45.68
CA ALA A 317 45.84 -13.99 -46.38
C ALA A 317 46.08 -13.75 -47.90
N PRO A 318 47.14 -14.30 -48.51
CA PRO A 318 47.38 -14.19 -49.95
C PRO A 318 46.23 -14.84 -50.75
N ALA A 319 45.88 -14.22 -51.87
CA ALA A 319 44.86 -14.72 -52.81
C ALA A 319 45.39 -15.96 -53.54
N GLU A 320 45.14 -17.14 -52.99
CA GLU A 320 45.32 -18.40 -53.70
C GLU A 320 43.97 -18.82 -54.31
N LYS A 321 43.91 -18.84 -55.64
CA LYS A 321 42.77 -19.35 -56.41
C LYS A 321 42.66 -20.87 -56.23
N PRO A 322 41.45 -21.42 -56.03
CA PRO A 322 41.16 -22.74 -56.56
C PRO A 322 40.15 -22.65 -57.70
N ALA A 323 40.50 -23.29 -58.81
CA ALA A 323 39.61 -23.63 -59.91
C ALA A 323 38.57 -24.68 -59.46
N PRO A 324 37.42 -24.79 -60.15
CA PRO A 324 36.28 -25.58 -59.69
C PRO A 324 36.42 -27.03 -60.17
N THR A 325 36.29 -27.99 -59.27
CA THR A 325 35.87 -29.35 -59.62
C THR A 325 35.17 -30.00 -58.43
N ALA A 326 33.98 -30.53 -58.72
CA ALA A 326 33.42 -31.81 -58.24
C ALA A 326 32.00 -31.72 -57.66
N ALA A 327 31.11 -32.33 -58.45
CA ALA A 327 30.10 -33.31 -58.07
C ALA A 327 28.89 -32.86 -57.22
N ILE A 328 27.75 -32.97 -57.92
CA ILE A 328 26.36 -32.92 -57.49
C ILE A 328 26.09 -34.08 -56.51
N THR A 329 25.55 -33.75 -55.33
CA THR A 329 24.80 -34.69 -54.47
C THR A 329 23.53 -33.98 -53.98
N GLY A 330 22.38 -34.54 -54.37
CA GLY A 330 21.05 -33.98 -54.13
C GLY A 330 20.68 -33.96 -52.64
N GLY A 331 20.18 -32.81 -52.20
CA GLY A 331 19.72 -32.53 -50.83
C GLY A 331 20.14 -31.13 -50.37
N ASP A 332 21.43 -30.81 -50.50
CA ASP A 332 22.02 -29.54 -50.08
C ASP A 332 21.75 -28.38 -51.05
N ASP A 333 21.51 -28.67 -52.33
CA ASP A 333 21.32 -27.64 -53.37
C ASP A 333 19.96 -26.95 -53.30
N LEU A 334 18.87 -27.65 -52.91
CA LEU A 334 17.56 -26.99 -52.79
C LEU A 334 17.54 -26.00 -51.62
N ALA A 335 18.11 -26.37 -50.47
CA ALA A 335 18.20 -25.48 -49.31
C ALA A 335 19.10 -24.25 -49.57
N LYS A 336 20.21 -24.44 -50.30
CA LYS A 336 21.08 -23.34 -50.75
C LYS A 336 20.37 -22.44 -51.76
N LEU A 337 19.63 -23.01 -52.73
CA LEU A 337 18.82 -22.26 -53.70
C LEU A 337 17.64 -21.52 -53.03
N GLN A 338 17.01 -22.11 -52.00
CA GLN A 338 15.96 -21.47 -51.21
C GLN A 338 16.50 -20.28 -50.42
N THR A 339 17.66 -20.45 -49.77
CA THR A 339 18.32 -19.39 -49.01
C THR A 339 18.80 -18.27 -49.94
N ALA A 340 19.32 -18.63 -51.12
CA ALA A 340 19.69 -17.69 -52.17
C ALA A 340 18.47 -16.89 -52.66
N ALA A 341 17.37 -17.56 -53.01
CA ALA A 341 16.11 -16.94 -53.46
C ALA A 341 15.48 -16.03 -52.38
N ALA A 342 15.51 -16.45 -51.12
CA ALA A 342 15.03 -15.63 -50.00
C ALA A 342 15.92 -14.38 -49.78
N SER A 343 17.24 -14.54 -49.90
CA SER A 343 18.19 -13.44 -49.72
C SER A 343 18.12 -12.39 -50.83
N THR A 344 17.96 -12.80 -52.10
CA THR A 344 17.81 -11.90 -53.24
C THR A 344 16.45 -11.21 -53.23
N MET A 345 15.36 -11.91 -52.86
CA MET A 345 14.05 -11.31 -52.64
C MET A 345 14.02 -10.28 -51.51
N LYS A 346 14.74 -10.52 -50.42
CA LYS A 346 14.88 -9.55 -49.32
C LYS A 346 15.58 -8.28 -49.79
N ARG A 347 16.70 -8.41 -50.51
CA ARG A 347 17.45 -7.29 -51.08
C ARG A 347 16.65 -6.50 -52.12
N TYR A 348 15.84 -7.19 -52.94
CA TYR A 348 14.91 -6.55 -53.86
C TYR A 348 13.84 -5.73 -53.12
N LYS A 349 13.18 -6.30 -52.10
CA LYS A 349 12.17 -5.57 -51.31
C LYS A 349 12.74 -4.38 -50.54
N GLU A 350 13.97 -4.50 -50.02
CA GLU A 350 14.68 -3.39 -49.37
C GLU A 350 15.01 -2.28 -50.38
N ALA A 351 15.48 -2.63 -51.58
CA ALA A 351 15.73 -1.66 -52.65
C ALA A 351 14.44 -0.98 -53.16
N GLN A 352 13.33 -1.72 -53.22
CA GLN A 352 12.01 -1.18 -53.60
C GLN A 352 11.48 -0.19 -52.54
N LYS A 353 11.68 -0.48 -51.25
CA LYS A 353 11.35 0.46 -50.16
C LYS A 353 12.24 1.70 -50.18
N ALA A 354 13.53 1.54 -50.49
CA ALA A 354 14.46 2.67 -50.63
C ALA A 354 14.07 3.56 -51.82
N LEU A 355 13.65 2.98 -52.95
CA LEU A 355 13.12 3.72 -54.10
C LEU A 355 11.83 4.48 -53.74
N ALA A 356 10.85 3.83 -53.13
CA ALA A 356 9.60 4.47 -52.73
C ALA A 356 9.80 5.60 -51.69
N THR A 357 10.85 5.51 -50.87
CA THR A 357 11.22 6.57 -49.93
C THR A 357 11.93 7.73 -50.64
N ALA A 358 12.79 7.43 -51.62
CA ALA A 358 13.47 8.41 -52.45
C ALA A 358 12.51 9.18 -53.37
N GLU A 359 11.47 8.52 -53.91
CA GLU A 359 10.39 9.13 -54.70
C GLU A 359 9.54 10.09 -53.86
N LYS A 360 9.27 9.74 -52.59
CA LYS A 360 8.54 10.61 -51.66
C LYS A 360 9.34 11.82 -51.18
N ASN A 361 10.65 11.67 -51.04
CA ASN A 361 11.53 12.70 -50.48
C ASN A 361 12.23 13.56 -51.54
N GLY A 362 11.98 13.33 -52.84
CA GLY A 362 12.48 14.17 -53.93
C GLY A 362 14.02 14.20 -54.05
N THR A 363 14.69 13.06 -53.94
CA THR A 363 16.16 12.99 -54.03
C THR A 363 16.68 12.86 -55.47
N ASP A 364 17.76 13.56 -55.82
CA ASP A 364 18.36 13.66 -57.17
C ASP A 364 18.93 12.35 -57.77
N ASN A 365 18.83 11.22 -57.06
CA ASN A 365 19.43 9.94 -57.50
C ASN A 365 18.40 8.84 -57.82
N LEU A 366 17.19 9.26 -58.22
CA LEU A 366 16.06 8.39 -58.56
C LEU A 366 16.39 7.42 -59.71
N GLU A 367 17.05 7.90 -60.76
CA GLU A 367 17.34 7.10 -61.95
C GLU A 367 18.34 5.95 -61.66
N ALA A 368 19.32 6.19 -60.79
CA ALA A 368 20.27 5.17 -60.34
C ALA A 368 19.60 4.13 -59.42
N LEU A 369 18.67 4.56 -58.57
CA LEU A 369 17.88 3.67 -57.71
C LEU A 369 16.92 2.81 -58.53
N GLN A 370 16.28 3.36 -59.57
CA GLN A 370 15.42 2.61 -60.50
C GLN A 370 16.23 1.54 -61.24
N LYS A 371 17.42 1.88 -61.78
CA LYS A 371 18.32 0.90 -62.41
C LYS A 371 18.75 -0.20 -61.43
N LYS A 372 19.02 0.15 -60.17
CA LYS A 372 19.40 -0.82 -59.12
C LYS A 372 18.24 -1.75 -58.72
N VAL A 373 17.02 -1.24 -58.65
CA VAL A 373 15.81 -2.05 -58.41
C VAL A 373 15.57 -3.01 -59.58
N ALA A 374 15.71 -2.56 -60.83
CA ALA A 374 15.57 -3.40 -62.02
C ALA A 374 16.60 -4.55 -62.05
N GLN A 375 17.88 -4.25 -61.78
CA GLN A 375 18.93 -5.27 -61.71
C GLN A 375 18.71 -6.29 -60.58
N LEU A 376 18.21 -5.84 -59.41
CA LEU A 376 17.92 -6.74 -58.29
C LEU A 376 16.65 -7.57 -58.53
N LYS A 377 15.68 -7.04 -59.28
CA LYS A 377 14.49 -7.77 -59.71
C LYS A 377 14.87 -8.92 -60.63
N GLU A 378 15.69 -8.65 -61.64
CA GLU A 378 16.16 -9.68 -62.58
C GLU A 378 16.93 -10.80 -61.87
N LYS A 379 17.80 -10.45 -60.91
CA LYS A 379 18.51 -11.45 -60.08
C LYS A 379 17.59 -12.21 -59.12
N ALA A 380 16.53 -11.58 -58.61
CA ALA A 380 15.55 -12.25 -57.76
C ALA A 380 14.68 -13.22 -58.58
N ASP A 381 14.28 -12.82 -59.79
CA ASP A 381 13.49 -13.63 -60.71
C ASP A 381 14.29 -14.83 -61.22
N GLN A 382 15.57 -14.64 -61.57
CA GLN A 382 16.50 -15.72 -61.94
C GLN A 382 16.71 -16.72 -60.78
N ALA A 383 16.95 -16.23 -59.55
CA ALA A 383 17.12 -17.10 -58.38
C ALA A 383 15.82 -17.85 -58.01
N LYS A 384 14.66 -17.21 -58.19
CA LYS A 384 13.36 -17.85 -57.98
C LYS A 384 13.05 -18.88 -59.06
N ALA A 385 13.37 -18.61 -60.33
CA ALA A 385 13.24 -19.57 -61.41
C ALA A 385 14.16 -20.79 -61.22
N ALA A 386 15.40 -20.58 -60.76
CA ALA A 386 16.34 -21.65 -60.40
C ALA A 386 15.84 -22.49 -59.21
N PHE A 387 15.28 -21.86 -58.17
CA PHE A 387 14.66 -22.59 -57.06
C PHE A 387 13.40 -23.35 -57.49
N THR A 388 12.55 -22.75 -58.32
CA THR A 388 11.28 -23.35 -58.73
C THR A 388 11.53 -24.54 -59.66
N SER A 389 12.45 -24.41 -60.63
CA SER A 389 12.87 -25.54 -61.49
C SER A 389 13.51 -26.68 -60.69
N ALA A 390 14.37 -26.38 -59.70
CA ALA A 390 14.93 -27.39 -58.80
C ALA A 390 13.88 -28.05 -57.89
N LYS A 391 12.88 -27.29 -57.44
CA LYS A 391 11.76 -27.81 -56.63
C LYS A 391 10.80 -28.68 -57.44
N SER A 392 10.54 -28.31 -58.70
CA SER A 392 9.73 -29.11 -59.64
C SER A 392 10.39 -30.44 -59.95
N ALA A 393 11.73 -30.47 -60.06
CA ALA A 393 12.49 -31.71 -60.26
C ALA A 393 12.53 -32.62 -59.01
N GLN A 394 12.24 -32.10 -57.82
CA GLN A 394 12.14 -32.86 -56.57
C GLN A 394 10.70 -33.30 -56.22
N ALA A 395 9.70 -32.89 -57.00
CA ALA A 395 8.28 -33.15 -56.73
C ALA A 395 7.70 -34.37 -57.48
N GLU A 396 8.49 -35.11 -58.25
CA GLU A 396 8.09 -36.41 -58.83
C GLU A 396 8.30 -37.59 -57.86
N ASP A 397 8.89 -37.37 -56.68
CA ASP A 397 9.07 -38.42 -55.68
C ASP A 397 8.60 -37.95 -54.29
N ALA A 398 7.67 -38.71 -53.72
CA ALA A 398 7.12 -38.69 -52.35
C ALA A 398 5.88 -37.82 -52.01
N ALA A 399 4.84 -38.54 -51.57
CA ALA A 399 3.59 -38.10 -50.92
C ALA A 399 3.77 -37.93 -49.38
N PRO A 400 2.86 -37.24 -48.66
CA PRO A 400 3.15 -36.56 -47.38
C PRO A 400 2.83 -37.35 -46.10
N PRO A 401 3.48 -37.05 -44.94
CA PRO A 401 3.08 -37.60 -43.65
C PRO A 401 2.16 -36.67 -42.83
N ALA A 402 1.53 -37.29 -41.83
CA ALA A 402 0.33 -36.89 -41.09
C ALA A 402 0.51 -35.80 -40.00
N ALA A 403 -0.62 -35.16 -39.67
CA ALA A 403 -0.77 -34.04 -38.75
C ALA A 403 -0.64 -34.41 -37.26
N THR A 404 0.14 -33.62 -36.52
CA THR A 404 0.19 -33.56 -35.05
C THR A 404 -0.94 -32.71 -34.48
N LYS A 405 -1.56 -33.17 -33.38
CA LYS A 405 -2.66 -32.50 -32.65
C LYS A 405 -2.26 -31.10 -32.17
N GLU A 406 -2.98 -30.07 -32.63
CA GLU A 406 -2.80 -28.67 -32.23
C GLU A 406 -3.61 -28.30 -30.96
N ASP A 407 -3.08 -27.36 -30.18
CA ASP A 407 -3.72 -26.74 -29.01
C ASP A 407 -5.05 -26.05 -29.40
N PRO A 408 -6.20 -26.43 -28.81
CA PRO A 408 -7.52 -25.91 -29.19
C PRO A 408 -7.66 -24.38 -29.03
N LEU A 409 -6.87 -23.74 -28.15
CA LEU A 409 -6.87 -22.28 -28.03
C LEU A 409 -6.04 -21.61 -29.15
N ALA A 410 -4.98 -22.26 -29.62
CA ALA A 410 -4.20 -21.79 -30.75
C ALA A 410 -5.04 -21.83 -32.03
N ALA A 411 -5.80 -22.92 -32.25
CA ALA A 411 -6.73 -23.04 -33.36
C ALA A 411 -7.83 -21.95 -33.34
N LEU A 412 -8.41 -21.64 -32.18
CA LEU A 412 -9.42 -20.58 -32.04
C LEU A 412 -8.84 -19.16 -32.23
N LYS A 413 -7.58 -18.92 -31.83
CA LYS A 413 -6.90 -17.64 -32.08
C LYS A 413 -6.60 -17.45 -33.56
N GLN A 414 -6.19 -18.51 -34.24
CA GLN A 414 -5.92 -18.50 -35.67
C GLN A 414 -7.22 -18.31 -36.47
N ALA A 415 -8.27 -19.08 -36.16
CA ALA A 415 -9.59 -18.91 -36.77
C ALA A 415 -10.16 -17.49 -36.59
N SER A 416 -10.02 -16.89 -35.39
CA SER A 416 -10.45 -15.50 -35.15
C SER A 416 -9.62 -14.47 -35.92
N ALA A 417 -8.33 -14.73 -36.17
CA ALA A 417 -7.48 -13.83 -36.96
C ALA A 417 -7.81 -13.95 -38.46
N ASP A 418 -8.04 -15.16 -38.94
CA ASP A 418 -8.37 -15.45 -40.34
C ASP A 418 -9.75 -14.91 -40.72
N ASP A 419 -10.77 -15.08 -39.86
CA ASP A 419 -12.12 -14.54 -40.08
C ASP A 419 -12.13 -12.99 -40.04
N PHE A 420 -11.31 -12.37 -39.17
CA PHE A 420 -11.17 -10.91 -39.13
C PHE A 420 -10.44 -10.36 -40.36
N ALA A 421 -9.42 -11.06 -40.84
CA ALA A 421 -8.72 -10.71 -42.08
C ALA A 421 -9.65 -10.83 -43.30
N ALA A 422 -10.49 -11.88 -43.35
CA ALA A 422 -11.49 -12.06 -44.38
C ALA A 422 -12.57 -10.96 -44.37
N TYR A 423 -13.05 -10.55 -43.18
CA TYR A 423 -13.95 -9.41 -43.04
C TYR A 423 -13.31 -8.11 -43.55
N LYS A 424 -12.07 -7.82 -43.11
CA LYS A 424 -11.31 -6.62 -43.53
C LYS A 424 -11.09 -6.57 -45.06
N ALA A 425 -10.77 -7.70 -45.67
CA ALA A 425 -10.59 -7.81 -47.11
C ALA A 425 -11.91 -7.58 -47.88
N ALA A 426 -13.03 -8.11 -47.37
CA ALA A 426 -14.34 -7.89 -47.97
C ALA A 426 -14.84 -6.44 -47.81
N GLU A 427 -14.54 -5.81 -46.67
CA GLU A 427 -14.84 -4.39 -46.41
C GLU A 427 -14.06 -3.47 -47.36
N GLN A 428 -12.78 -3.78 -47.62
CA GLN A 428 -11.96 -3.06 -48.61
C GLN A 428 -12.47 -3.27 -50.03
N ALA A 429 -12.82 -4.50 -50.42
CA ALA A 429 -13.39 -4.79 -51.73
C ALA A 429 -14.73 -4.08 -51.96
N LEU A 430 -15.56 -3.95 -50.92
CA LEU A 430 -16.80 -3.17 -50.98
C LEU A 430 -16.53 -1.68 -51.17
N GLN A 431 -15.56 -1.11 -50.45
CA GLN A 431 -15.17 0.31 -50.59
C GLN A 431 -14.64 0.61 -52.00
N GLU A 432 -13.83 -0.30 -52.57
CA GLU A 432 -13.30 -0.16 -53.93
C GLU A 432 -14.41 -0.31 -54.99
N ALA A 433 -15.37 -1.22 -54.80
CA ALA A 433 -16.51 -1.38 -55.71
C ALA A 433 -17.47 -0.18 -55.66
N GLN A 434 -17.66 0.42 -54.49
CA GLN A 434 -18.44 1.66 -54.31
C GLN A 434 -17.76 2.88 -54.92
N ALA A 435 -16.43 2.96 -54.86
CA ALA A 435 -15.66 4.04 -55.48
C ALA A 435 -15.68 4.01 -57.02
N ASN A 436 -15.87 2.83 -57.62
CA ASN A 436 -15.82 2.62 -59.07
C ASN A 436 -17.20 2.44 -59.74
N ASN A 437 -18.32 2.70 -59.05
CA ASN A 437 -19.70 2.50 -59.55
C ASN A 437 -19.94 1.08 -60.15
N GLY A 438 -19.41 0.04 -59.50
CA GLY A 438 -19.60 -1.35 -59.93
C GLY A 438 -21.04 -1.85 -59.71
N ALA A 439 -21.58 -2.65 -60.63
CA ALA A 439 -22.97 -3.13 -60.60
C ALA A 439 -23.29 -4.15 -59.48
N ASP A 440 -22.29 -4.64 -58.75
CA ASP A 440 -22.42 -5.77 -57.81
C ASP A 440 -22.26 -5.38 -56.32
N THR A 441 -22.52 -4.11 -56.00
CA THR A 441 -22.35 -3.57 -54.62
C THR A 441 -23.29 -4.20 -53.60
N GLN A 442 -24.48 -4.68 -54.00
CA GLN A 442 -25.44 -5.31 -53.09
C GLN A 442 -24.95 -6.70 -52.62
N ALA A 443 -24.42 -7.52 -53.53
CA ALA A 443 -23.86 -8.83 -53.18
C ALA A 443 -22.63 -8.70 -52.26
N LEU A 444 -21.77 -7.70 -52.53
CA LEU A 444 -20.63 -7.39 -51.68
C LEU A 444 -21.04 -6.85 -50.29
N GLN A 445 -22.10 -6.04 -50.20
CA GLN A 445 -22.65 -5.60 -48.92
C GLN A 445 -23.13 -6.78 -48.08
N GLN A 446 -23.86 -7.71 -48.70
CA GLN A 446 -24.38 -8.90 -48.01
C GLN A 446 -23.24 -9.81 -47.53
N ARG A 447 -22.18 -9.96 -48.33
CA ARG A 447 -20.98 -10.72 -47.95
C ARG A 447 -20.18 -10.07 -46.81
N VAL A 448 -20.13 -8.74 -46.75
CA VAL A 448 -19.53 -8.02 -45.61
C VAL A 448 -20.33 -8.26 -44.33
N ILE A 449 -21.68 -8.25 -44.40
CA ILE A 449 -22.55 -8.52 -43.25
C ILE A 449 -22.33 -9.95 -42.73
N GLU A 450 -22.28 -10.94 -43.62
CA GLU A 450 -22.04 -12.35 -43.26
C GLU A 450 -20.66 -12.56 -42.63
N LEU A 451 -19.60 -12.01 -43.23
CA LEU A 451 -18.24 -12.15 -42.70
C LEU A 451 -18.05 -11.38 -41.39
N LYS A 452 -18.77 -10.27 -41.20
CA LYS A 452 -18.79 -9.55 -39.93
C LYS A 452 -19.43 -10.38 -38.83
N ALA A 453 -20.60 -10.98 -39.10
CA ALA A 453 -21.27 -11.87 -38.15
C ALA A 453 -20.38 -13.08 -37.79
N LYS A 454 -19.66 -13.64 -38.78
CA LYS A 454 -18.72 -14.75 -38.56
C LYS A 454 -17.50 -14.32 -37.72
N SER A 455 -16.90 -13.16 -38.01
CA SER A 455 -15.79 -12.58 -37.23
C SER A 455 -16.22 -12.30 -35.78
N ASP A 456 -17.41 -11.74 -35.57
CA ASP A 456 -17.93 -11.46 -34.24
C ASP A 456 -18.23 -12.74 -33.45
N ALA A 457 -18.75 -13.78 -34.11
CA ALA A 457 -18.96 -15.11 -33.51
C ALA A 457 -17.63 -15.78 -33.12
N SER A 458 -16.62 -15.77 -34.00
CA SER A 458 -15.28 -16.33 -33.71
C SER A 458 -14.56 -15.57 -32.59
N LYS A 459 -14.73 -14.25 -32.52
CA LYS A 459 -14.20 -13.42 -31.43
C LYS A 459 -14.91 -13.69 -30.11
N ALA A 460 -16.23 -13.90 -30.13
CA ALA A 460 -17.01 -14.29 -28.96
C ALA A 460 -16.61 -15.69 -28.44
N ALA A 461 -16.43 -16.66 -29.35
CA ALA A 461 -15.96 -18.00 -29.02
C ALA A 461 -14.55 -17.98 -28.39
N MET A 462 -13.63 -17.19 -28.94
CA MET A 462 -12.28 -17.03 -28.37
C MET A 462 -12.31 -16.37 -26.99
N LYS A 463 -13.16 -15.36 -26.79
CA LYS A 463 -13.34 -14.71 -25.48
C LYS A 463 -13.94 -15.67 -24.44
N ALA A 464 -14.92 -16.48 -24.83
CA ALA A 464 -15.52 -17.49 -23.97
C ALA A 464 -14.51 -18.59 -23.59
N ALA A 465 -13.70 -19.08 -24.56
CA ALA A 465 -12.66 -20.06 -24.30
C ALA A 465 -11.56 -19.54 -23.35
N ARG A 466 -11.14 -18.27 -23.50
CA ARG A 466 -10.21 -17.64 -22.56
C ARG A 466 -10.80 -17.45 -21.17
N ALA A 467 -12.10 -17.16 -21.06
CA ALA A 467 -12.77 -17.04 -19.78
C ALA A 467 -12.81 -18.40 -19.05
N ARG A 468 -13.16 -19.48 -19.75
CA ARG A 468 -13.13 -20.85 -19.21
C ARG A 468 -11.73 -21.28 -18.78
N GLN A 469 -10.72 -21.03 -19.61
CA GLN A 469 -9.33 -21.33 -19.25
C GLN A 469 -8.87 -20.52 -18.02
N LYS A 470 -9.32 -19.27 -17.89
CA LYS A 470 -9.02 -18.44 -16.71
C LYS A 470 -9.71 -18.98 -15.46
N GLU A 471 -10.96 -19.42 -15.57
CA GLU A 471 -11.69 -20.07 -14.47
C GLU A 471 -11.06 -21.40 -14.07
N GLU A 472 -10.66 -22.24 -15.02
CA GLU A 472 -9.93 -23.50 -14.78
C GLU A 472 -8.58 -23.24 -14.09
N ILE A 473 -7.81 -22.25 -14.53
CA ILE A 473 -6.56 -21.85 -13.88
C ILE A 473 -6.83 -21.29 -12.48
N GLN A 474 -7.95 -20.58 -12.26
CA GLN A 474 -8.33 -20.10 -10.94
C GLN A 474 -8.71 -21.24 -9.99
N GLN A 475 -9.44 -22.24 -10.48
CA GLN A 475 -9.79 -23.44 -9.73
C GLN A 475 -8.56 -24.31 -9.43
N GLN A 476 -7.63 -24.46 -10.37
CA GLN A 476 -6.37 -25.17 -10.16
C GLN A 476 -5.45 -24.46 -9.16
N ASN A 477 -5.35 -23.12 -9.23
CA ASN A 477 -4.57 -22.36 -8.25
C ASN A 477 -5.21 -22.40 -6.84
N ALA A 478 -6.54 -22.46 -6.74
CA ALA A 478 -7.24 -22.64 -5.47
C ALA A 478 -7.03 -24.04 -4.86
N ALA A 479 -6.82 -25.06 -5.68
CA ALA A 479 -6.48 -26.40 -5.23
C ALA A 479 -5.00 -26.56 -4.80
N SER A 480 -4.08 -25.78 -5.38
CA SER A 480 -2.64 -25.86 -5.07
C SER A 480 -2.19 -24.98 -3.90
N ASP A 481 -2.93 -23.92 -3.57
CA ASP A 481 -2.60 -22.98 -2.50
C ASP A 481 -3.87 -22.23 -2.00
N PRO A 482 -4.55 -22.76 -0.96
CA PRO A 482 -5.79 -22.17 -0.43
C PRO A 482 -5.58 -20.79 0.19
N VAL A 483 -4.39 -20.52 0.76
CA VAL A 483 -4.03 -19.20 1.31
C VAL A 483 -3.97 -18.15 0.19
N LYS A 484 -3.37 -18.49 -0.95
CA LYS A 484 -3.28 -17.58 -2.11
C LYS A 484 -4.65 -17.29 -2.74
N ALA A 485 -5.56 -18.27 -2.76
CA ALA A 485 -6.93 -18.06 -3.22
C ALA A 485 -7.72 -17.12 -2.29
N ALA A 486 -7.61 -17.31 -0.98
CA ALA A 486 -8.23 -16.44 0.01
C ALA A 486 -7.69 -14.99 -0.09
N LYS A 487 -6.38 -14.80 -0.32
CA LYS A 487 -5.77 -13.48 -0.56
C LYS A 487 -6.31 -12.80 -1.83
N MET A 488 -6.55 -13.56 -2.89
CA MET A 488 -7.14 -13.03 -4.12
C MET A 488 -8.61 -12.60 -3.94
N GLU A 489 -9.40 -13.34 -3.14
CA GLU A 489 -10.78 -12.96 -2.86
C GLU A 489 -10.85 -11.69 -2.01
N VAL A 490 -9.99 -11.55 -0.99
CA VAL A 490 -9.85 -10.28 -0.23
C VAL A 490 -9.52 -9.11 -1.15
N ALA A 491 -8.54 -9.27 -2.05
CA ALA A 491 -8.17 -8.22 -3.00
C ALA A 491 -9.32 -7.84 -3.94
N LYS A 492 -10.14 -8.80 -4.37
CA LYS A 492 -11.33 -8.56 -5.19
C LYS A 492 -12.40 -7.77 -4.43
N GLN A 493 -12.68 -8.13 -3.17
CA GLN A 493 -13.65 -7.42 -2.34
C GLN A 493 -13.19 -5.99 -2.02
N GLN A 494 -11.88 -5.76 -1.81
CA GLN A 494 -11.32 -4.41 -1.65
C GLN A 494 -11.54 -3.52 -2.89
N VAL A 495 -11.42 -4.08 -4.10
CA VAL A 495 -11.68 -3.35 -5.35
C VAL A 495 -13.17 -3.02 -5.50
N LEU A 496 -14.06 -3.94 -5.13
CA LEU A 496 -15.51 -3.73 -5.18
C LEU A 496 -15.94 -2.64 -4.19
N LEU A 497 -15.42 -2.68 -2.96
CA LEU A 497 -15.65 -1.64 -1.96
C LEU A 497 -15.17 -0.27 -2.49
N LYS A 498 -13.94 -0.19 -3.01
CA LYS A 498 -13.40 1.05 -3.57
C LYS A 498 -14.25 1.61 -4.72
N LYS A 499 -14.84 0.73 -5.53
CA LYS A 499 -15.75 1.13 -6.63
C LYS A 499 -17.09 1.63 -6.09
N ALA A 500 -17.66 0.97 -5.09
CA ALA A 500 -18.90 1.38 -4.42
C ALA A 500 -18.73 2.73 -3.70
N THR A 501 -17.64 2.91 -2.94
CA THR A 501 -17.33 4.18 -2.25
C THR A 501 -17.13 5.33 -3.23
N LYS A 502 -16.45 5.07 -4.36
CA LYS A 502 -16.26 6.09 -5.40
C LYS A 502 -17.57 6.47 -6.09
N ALA A 503 -18.49 5.51 -6.28
CA ALA A 503 -19.81 5.78 -6.82
C ALA A 503 -20.68 6.60 -5.85
N LEU A 504 -20.62 6.29 -4.55
CA LEU A 504 -21.30 7.06 -3.51
C LEU A 504 -20.75 8.49 -3.42
N GLN A 505 -19.42 8.64 -3.48
CA GLN A 505 -18.79 9.97 -3.45
C GLN A 505 -19.19 10.80 -4.67
N ALA A 506 -19.15 10.22 -5.86
CA ALA A 506 -19.56 10.91 -7.08
C ALA A 506 -21.05 11.34 -7.05
N ALA A 507 -21.93 10.53 -6.44
CA ALA A 507 -23.35 10.87 -6.28
C ALA A 507 -23.58 11.99 -5.25
N LYS A 508 -22.80 12.01 -4.16
CA LYS A 508 -22.80 13.09 -3.16
C LYS A 508 -22.29 14.41 -3.74
N ASP A 509 -21.27 14.35 -4.60
CA ASP A 509 -20.69 15.52 -5.26
C ASP A 509 -21.62 16.11 -6.36
N SER A 510 -22.55 15.30 -6.90
CA SER A 510 -23.47 15.70 -7.98
C SER A 510 -24.90 16.02 -7.53
N ASP A 511 -25.17 16.04 -6.22
CA ASP A 511 -26.51 16.27 -5.62
C ASP A 511 -27.62 15.38 -6.23
N ALA A 512 -27.26 14.15 -6.61
CA ALA A 512 -28.16 13.20 -7.25
C ALA A 512 -28.93 12.43 -6.18
N GLY A 513 -30.27 12.50 -6.22
CA GLY A 513 -31.21 11.98 -5.20
C GLY A 513 -31.31 10.45 -5.05
N ALA A 514 -30.19 9.71 -5.13
CA ALA A 514 -30.13 8.26 -4.94
C ALA A 514 -28.94 7.84 -4.04
N THR A 515 -28.64 8.63 -3.01
CA THR A 515 -27.52 8.37 -2.08
C THR A 515 -27.76 7.16 -1.17
N ASP A 516 -29.02 6.88 -0.81
CA ASP A 516 -29.34 5.82 0.17
C ASP A 516 -29.07 4.42 -0.38
N ALA A 517 -29.49 4.13 -1.63
CA ALA A 517 -29.21 2.85 -2.28
C ALA A 517 -27.70 2.63 -2.52
N LEU A 518 -26.95 3.70 -2.79
CA LEU A 518 -25.48 3.62 -2.92
C LEU A 518 -24.79 3.41 -1.58
N GLN A 519 -25.37 3.92 -0.49
CA GLN A 519 -24.86 3.72 0.85
C GLN A 519 -25.12 2.29 1.34
N GLU A 520 -26.27 1.70 1.03
CA GLU A 520 -26.53 0.26 1.24
C GLU A 520 -25.55 -0.62 0.45
N ASN A 521 -25.24 -0.25 -0.80
CA ASN A 521 -24.25 -0.97 -1.61
C ASN A 521 -22.83 -0.91 -1.03
N VAL A 522 -22.44 0.22 -0.42
CA VAL A 522 -21.16 0.34 0.30
C VAL A 522 -21.19 -0.56 1.53
N SER A 523 -22.25 -0.53 2.34
CA SER A 523 -22.39 -1.39 3.52
C SER A 523 -22.33 -2.88 3.17
N ALA A 524 -22.98 -3.29 2.08
CA ALA A 524 -22.94 -4.69 1.61
C ALA A 524 -21.52 -5.10 1.16
N ALA A 525 -20.80 -4.19 0.49
CA ALA A 525 -19.42 -4.43 0.08
C ALA A 525 -18.44 -4.49 1.27
N GLU A 526 -18.67 -3.71 2.32
CA GLU A 526 -17.90 -3.76 3.57
C GLU A 526 -18.10 -5.10 4.30
N GLN A 527 -19.35 -5.56 4.42
CA GLN A 527 -19.66 -6.87 5.02
C GLN A 527 -19.04 -8.02 4.22
N ALA A 528 -19.07 -7.96 2.89
CA ALA A 528 -18.44 -8.96 2.03
C ALA A 528 -16.91 -8.99 2.18
N LEU A 529 -16.26 -7.82 2.35
CA LEU A 529 -14.83 -7.74 2.62
C LEU A 529 -14.48 -8.33 3.99
N GLN A 530 -15.24 -8.00 5.04
CA GLN A 530 -15.03 -8.55 6.38
C GLN A 530 -15.17 -10.08 6.39
N ALA A 531 -16.17 -10.63 5.69
CA ALA A 531 -16.34 -12.07 5.53
C ALA A 531 -15.14 -12.72 4.82
N ALA A 532 -14.60 -12.08 3.77
CA ALA A 532 -13.43 -12.56 3.05
C ALA A 532 -12.14 -12.49 3.88
N GLU A 533 -11.95 -11.43 4.68
CA GLU A 533 -10.80 -11.30 5.58
C GLU A 533 -10.85 -12.31 6.74
N HIS A 534 -12.05 -12.59 7.27
CA HIS A 534 -12.24 -13.65 8.27
C HIS A 534 -11.96 -15.03 7.68
N ALA A 535 -12.41 -15.30 6.45
CA ALA A 535 -12.09 -16.55 5.75
C ALA A 535 -10.59 -16.69 5.49
N LEU A 536 -9.89 -15.61 5.13
CA LEU A 536 -8.43 -15.61 4.96
C LEU A 536 -7.71 -15.95 6.27
N LYS A 537 -8.09 -15.32 7.39
CA LYS A 537 -7.49 -15.61 8.70
C LYS A 537 -7.67 -17.08 9.09
N LYS A 538 -8.88 -17.62 8.91
CA LYS A 538 -9.16 -19.03 9.21
C LYS A 538 -8.29 -19.98 8.37
N VAL A 539 -8.12 -19.68 7.08
CA VAL A 539 -7.27 -20.48 6.18
C VAL A 539 -5.78 -20.29 6.51
N GLU A 540 -5.33 -19.11 6.95
CA GLU A 540 -3.96 -18.89 7.41
C GLU A 540 -3.67 -19.62 8.74
N GLU A 541 -4.66 -19.72 9.64
CA GLU A 541 -4.56 -20.48 10.90
C GLU A 541 -4.58 -22.00 10.70
N GLU A 542 -5.34 -22.51 9.73
CA GLU A 542 -5.38 -23.95 9.39
C GLU A 542 -4.12 -24.44 8.65
N HIS A 543 -3.32 -23.52 8.09
CA HIS A 543 -2.13 -23.81 7.28
C HIS A 543 -0.81 -23.25 7.86
N ALA A 544 -0.84 -22.66 9.07
CA ALA A 544 0.32 -22.31 9.88
C ALA A 544 0.67 -23.46 10.84
#